data_AF-A0A820QKE0-F1
#
_entry.id   AF-A0A820QKE0-F1
#
_cell.length_a   1.000
_cell.length_b   1.000
_cell.length_c   1.000
_cell.angle_alpha   90.00
_cell.angle_beta   90.00
_cell.angle_gamma   90.00
#
_symmetry.space_group_name_H-M   'P 1'
#
loop_
_entity.id
_entity.type
_entity.pdbx_description
1 polymer ?
#
loop_
_entity_poly.entity_id
_entity_poly.type
_entity_poly.pdbx_seq_one_letter_code
_entity_poly.pdbx_strand_id
1 'polypeptide(L)'
;MPKNETTIYDLLYNRTNPINQVSVYYRQATSARNSSYPYISGDTFRAFADYVYDETRQDKLSLVKYGEIIFVKTDSLLNFFKSPFDSIKEPFVLVTHNSDASAPAIYESYLLNPKILIWYASNPSVRNRAKLSPIPIGLANAYWPHGNLRKFTFALRNHRKPWSQRTNLLYVNFEVA
;
A
#
# COMPACT_ATOMS: atom_id res chain seq x y z
N MET A 1 -24.61 31.82 -1.85
CA MET A 1 -24.65 30.60 -2.68
C MET A 1 -23.30 29.90 -2.51
N PRO A 2 -23.23 28.66 -2.01
CA PRO A 2 -21.96 27.97 -1.91
C PRO A 2 -21.48 27.63 -3.32
N LYS A 3 -20.23 27.98 -3.63
CA LYS A 3 -19.58 27.65 -4.88
C LYS A 3 -19.54 26.12 -5.02
N ASN A 4 -19.93 25.61 -6.18
CA ASN A 4 -19.78 24.21 -6.55
C ASN A 4 -18.28 23.85 -6.53
N GLU A 5 -17.79 23.35 -5.40
CA GLU A 5 -16.48 22.71 -5.36
C GLU A 5 -16.60 21.34 -6.02
N THR A 6 -16.16 21.25 -7.27
CA THR A 6 -15.92 19.98 -7.94
C THR A 6 -14.90 19.21 -7.11
N THR A 7 -15.33 18.13 -6.47
CA THR A 7 -14.44 17.32 -5.65
C THR A 7 -13.55 16.47 -6.55
N ILE A 8 -12.40 16.00 -6.04
CA ILE A 8 -11.54 15.06 -6.78
C ILE A 8 -12.32 13.81 -7.21
N TYR A 9 -13.35 13.45 -6.45
CA TYR A 9 -14.24 12.34 -6.73
C TYR A 9 -15.11 12.57 -7.98
N ASP A 10 -15.51 13.81 -8.24
CA ASP A 10 -16.28 14.18 -9.42
C ASP A 10 -15.40 14.12 -10.69
N LEU A 11 -14.13 14.51 -10.58
CA LEU A 11 -13.14 14.43 -11.67
C LEU A 11 -12.76 12.99 -12.05
N LEU A 12 -12.80 12.07 -11.08
CA LEU A 12 -12.45 10.66 -11.30
C LEU A 12 -13.62 9.83 -11.86
N TYR A 13 -14.87 10.21 -11.61
CA TYR A 13 -16.05 9.41 -11.97
C TYR A 13 -16.92 9.97 -13.10
N ASN A 14 -16.83 11.26 -13.45
CA ASN A 14 -17.59 11.85 -14.58
C ASN A 14 -16.82 11.83 -15.92
N ARG A 15 -16.11 10.73 -16.24
CA ARG A 15 -15.49 10.59 -17.57
C ARG A 15 -16.29 9.62 -18.44
N THR A 16 -17.09 10.19 -19.33
CA THR A 16 -17.54 9.59 -20.60
C THR A 16 -16.42 9.48 -21.65
N ASN A 17 -15.15 9.62 -21.25
CA ASN A 17 -14.01 9.48 -22.15
C ASN A 17 -13.37 8.10 -22.02
N PRO A 18 -13.03 7.45 -23.14
CA PRO A 18 -12.56 6.07 -23.17
C PRO A 18 -11.28 5.93 -22.36
N ILE A 19 -11.15 4.80 -21.69
CA ILE A 19 -10.15 4.37 -20.69
C ILE A 19 -8.67 4.46 -21.16
N ASN A 20 -8.38 4.99 -22.35
CA ASN A 20 -7.11 4.87 -23.05
C ASN A 20 -6.03 5.93 -22.72
N GLN A 21 -6.20 6.79 -21.72
CA GLN A 21 -5.16 7.79 -21.34
C GLN A 21 -4.74 7.79 -19.85
N VAL A 22 -5.11 6.76 -19.07
CA VAL A 22 -4.63 6.57 -17.68
C VAL A 22 -3.70 5.35 -17.58
N SER A 23 -2.97 5.06 -18.67
CA SER A 23 -2.03 3.94 -18.79
C SER A 23 -0.78 4.05 -17.89
N VAL A 24 -0.63 5.17 -17.17
CA VAL A 24 0.56 5.46 -16.33
C VAL A 24 0.46 4.86 -14.91
N TYR A 25 -0.74 4.54 -14.40
CA TYR A 25 -0.94 4.25 -12.96
C TYR A 25 -0.98 2.77 -12.57
N TYR A 26 -0.70 1.85 -13.50
CA TYR A 26 -0.80 0.41 -13.24
C TYR A 26 0.40 -0.36 -13.78
N ARG A 27 1.65 0.04 -13.46
CA ARG A 27 2.84 -0.68 -13.95
C ARG A 27 2.75 -2.20 -13.74
N GLN A 28 2.04 -2.64 -12.70
CA GLN A 28 2.04 -4.06 -12.27
C GLN A 28 0.68 -4.62 -11.81
N ALA A 29 -0.44 -4.00 -12.15
CA ALA A 29 -1.76 -4.57 -11.81
C ALA A 29 -2.01 -5.83 -12.64
N THR A 30 -2.38 -6.92 -11.99
CA THR A 30 -2.79 -8.17 -12.64
C THR A 30 -4.26 -8.44 -12.37
N SER A 31 -4.91 -9.27 -13.18
CA SER A 31 -6.30 -9.69 -12.94
C SER A 31 -6.52 -10.26 -11.53
N ALA A 32 -5.47 -10.87 -10.95
CA ALA A 32 -5.47 -11.40 -9.58
C ALA A 32 -5.18 -10.34 -8.50
N ARG A 33 -4.40 -9.29 -8.80
CA ARG A 33 -3.90 -8.29 -7.83
C ARG A 33 -4.06 -6.88 -8.38
N ASN A 34 -5.31 -6.41 -8.38
CA ASN A 34 -5.68 -5.09 -8.85
C ASN A 34 -5.46 -4.02 -7.77
N SER A 35 -4.95 -2.87 -8.20
CA SER A 35 -4.85 -1.68 -7.35
C SER A 35 -6.24 -1.13 -6.99
N SER A 36 -6.35 -0.53 -5.80
CA SER A 36 -7.57 0.12 -5.32
C SER A 36 -7.61 1.62 -5.61
N TYR A 37 -6.68 2.14 -6.41
CA TYR A 37 -6.58 3.55 -6.76
C TYR A 37 -7.94 4.16 -7.16
N PRO A 38 -8.32 5.35 -6.65
CA PRO A 38 -7.50 6.31 -5.89
C PRO A 38 -7.37 5.98 -4.39
N TYR A 39 -7.97 4.89 -3.92
CA TYR A 39 -7.85 4.48 -2.52
C TYR A 39 -6.56 3.71 -2.29
N ILE A 40 -6.05 3.77 -1.08
CA ILE A 40 -4.87 3.03 -0.67
C ILE A 40 -5.31 1.63 -0.20
N SER A 41 -4.58 0.62 -0.66
CA SER A 41 -4.58 -0.77 -0.20
C SER A 41 -3.17 -1.31 -0.36
N GLY A 42 -2.89 -2.50 0.15
CA GLY A 42 -1.59 -3.10 -0.07
C GLY A 42 -1.31 -3.42 -1.54
N ASP A 43 -2.31 -3.84 -2.31
CA ASP A 43 -2.17 -4.01 -3.76
C ASP A 43 -2.05 -2.68 -4.52
N THR A 44 -2.50 -1.58 -3.92
CA THR A 44 -2.20 -0.24 -4.44
C THR A 44 -0.71 0.06 -4.31
N PHE A 45 -0.12 -0.10 -3.13
CA PHE A 45 1.33 0.06 -2.93
C PHE A 45 2.14 -0.90 -3.81
N ARG A 46 1.71 -2.16 -3.88
CA ARG A 46 2.31 -3.18 -4.76
C ARG A 46 2.32 -2.75 -6.22
N ALA A 47 1.22 -2.19 -6.73
CA ALA A 47 1.12 -1.76 -8.12
C ALA A 47 2.02 -0.56 -8.47
N PHE A 48 2.42 0.23 -7.47
CA PHE A 48 3.35 1.36 -7.61
C PHE A 48 4.83 0.97 -7.48
N ALA A 49 5.14 -0.26 -7.08
CA ALA A 49 6.52 -0.73 -6.96
C ALA A 49 7.12 -1.09 -8.32
N ASP A 50 8.45 -0.97 -8.42
CA ASP A 50 9.22 -1.37 -9.60
C ASP A 50 9.49 -2.88 -9.58
N TYR A 51 9.64 -3.47 -8.39
CA TYR A 51 9.84 -4.91 -8.18
C TYR A 51 8.88 -5.42 -7.10
N VAL A 52 8.40 -6.66 -7.27
CA VAL A 52 7.53 -7.34 -6.31
C VAL A 52 8.12 -8.68 -5.90
N TYR A 53 8.03 -8.95 -4.60
CA TYR A 53 8.34 -10.24 -4.00
C TYR A 53 7.21 -10.67 -3.06
N ASP A 54 6.30 -11.51 -3.56
CA ASP A 54 5.19 -12.11 -2.83
C ASP A 54 4.84 -13.50 -3.37
N GLU A 55 3.73 -14.10 -2.93
CA GLU A 55 3.27 -15.42 -3.38
C GLU A 55 2.84 -15.49 -4.85
N THR A 56 2.61 -14.35 -5.50
CA THR A 56 2.13 -14.25 -6.89
C THR A 56 3.22 -13.83 -7.86
N ARG A 57 4.26 -13.16 -7.38
CA ARG A 57 5.33 -12.59 -8.21
C ARG A 57 6.63 -12.50 -7.43
N GLN A 58 7.70 -13.01 -8.02
CA GLN A 58 9.06 -12.95 -7.48
C GLN A 58 9.99 -12.42 -8.57
N ASP A 59 10.13 -11.09 -8.62
CA ASP A 59 10.95 -10.46 -9.65
C ASP A 59 12.44 -10.75 -9.48
N LYS A 60 13.19 -10.62 -10.58
CA LYS A 60 14.65 -10.76 -10.57
C LYS A 60 15.31 -9.55 -9.93
N LEU A 61 15.52 -9.61 -8.61
CA LEU A 61 16.02 -8.49 -7.80
C LEU A 61 17.49 -8.12 -8.07
N SER A 62 18.25 -8.97 -8.77
CA SER A 62 19.61 -8.62 -9.22
C SER A 62 19.66 -7.54 -10.31
N LEU A 63 18.50 -7.14 -10.85
CA LEU A 63 18.39 -6.06 -11.84
C LEU A 63 18.01 -4.71 -11.22
N VAL A 64 17.75 -4.67 -9.91
CA VAL A 64 17.36 -3.45 -9.19
C VAL A 64 18.44 -2.37 -9.34
N LYS A 65 18.00 -1.16 -9.66
CA LYS A 65 18.80 0.06 -9.75
C LYS A 65 18.61 0.92 -8.52
N TYR A 66 19.53 1.87 -8.35
CA TYR A 66 19.48 2.82 -7.23
C TYR A 66 18.12 3.51 -7.13
N GLY A 67 17.53 3.46 -5.94
CA GLY A 67 16.30 4.18 -5.60
C GLY A 67 14.99 3.53 -6.09
N GLU A 68 15.05 2.41 -6.82
CA GLU A 68 13.85 1.69 -7.24
C GLU A 68 13.12 1.09 -6.03
N ILE A 69 11.81 0.90 -6.20
CA ILE A 69 10.93 0.46 -5.12
C ILE A 69 10.75 -1.05 -5.20
N ILE A 70 11.09 -1.74 -4.11
CA ILE A 70 10.81 -3.16 -3.93
C ILE A 70 9.65 -3.32 -2.95
N PHE A 71 8.56 -3.88 -3.42
CA PHE A 71 7.46 -4.33 -2.58
C PHE A 71 7.69 -5.78 -2.12
N VAL A 72 7.56 -6.03 -0.83
CA VAL A 72 7.65 -7.35 -0.24
C VAL A 72 6.41 -7.60 0.61
N LYS A 73 5.72 -8.72 0.40
CA LYS A 73 4.67 -9.11 1.35
C LYS A 73 5.30 -9.41 2.71
N THR A 74 4.74 -8.90 3.81
CA THR A 74 5.38 -9.04 5.14
C THR A 74 5.65 -10.51 5.51
N ASP A 75 4.74 -11.43 5.19
CA ASP A 75 4.92 -12.88 5.42
C ASP A 75 6.13 -13.48 4.67
N SER A 76 6.57 -12.83 3.60
CA SER A 76 7.68 -13.27 2.75
C SER A 76 9.03 -12.73 3.21
N LEU A 77 9.10 -11.91 4.27
CA LEU A 77 10.36 -11.30 4.73
C LEU A 77 11.42 -12.33 5.09
N LEU A 78 11.03 -13.48 5.67
CA LEU A 78 11.96 -14.56 5.99
C LEU A 78 12.71 -15.08 4.76
N ASN A 79 12.01 -15.20 3.63
CA ASN A 79 12.61 -15.71 2.40
C ASN A 79 13.25 -14.59 1.59
N PHE A 80 12.70 -13.37 1.66
CA PHE A 80 13.29 -12.20 1.02
C PHE A 80 14.69 -11.90 1.55
N PHE A 81 14.89 -11.86 2.87
CA PHE A 81 16.17 -11.58 3.53
C PHE A 81 17.20 -12.73 3.47
N LYS A 82 17.05 -13.67 2.52
CA LYS A 82 18.05 -14.68 2.18
C LYS A 82 18.67 -14.33 0.82
N SER A 83 18.79 -15.32 -0.07
CA SER A 83 19.33 -15.17 -1.42
C SER A 83 18.72 -14.01 -2.25
N PRO A 84 17.40 -13.72 -2.19
CA PRO A 84 16.85 -12.58 -2.93
C PRO A 84 17.49 -11.24 -2.53
N PHE A 85 17.57 -10.94 -1.23
CA PHE A 85 18.19 -9.72 -0.72
C PHE A 85 19.69 -9.64 -1.04
N ASP A 86 20.41 -10.76 -0.98
CA ASP A 86 21.85 -10.83 -1.30
C ASP A 86 22.14 -10.54 -2.79
N SER A 87 21.18 -10.86 -3.65
CA SER A 87 21.28 -10.61 -5.10
C SER A 87 21.23 -9.13 -5.47
N ILE A 88 20.60 -8.30 -4.63
CA ILE A 88 20.48 -6.85 -4.84
C ILE A 88 21.83 -6.19 -4.61
N LYS A 89 22.29 -5.38 -5.58
CA LYS A 89 23.58 -4.67 -5.49
C LYS A 89 23.43 -3.19 -5.19
N GLU A 90 22.36 -2.57 -5.67
CA GLU A 90 22.11 -1.14 -5.49
C GLU A 90 21.22 -0.84 -4.27
N PRO A 91 21.42 0.31 -3.61
CA PRO A 91 20.49 0.82 -2.61
C PRO A 91 19.08 1.09 -3.15
N PHE A 92 18.05 0.73 -2.40
CA PHE A 92 16.66 0.73 -2.86
C PHE A 92 15.68 1.19 -1.75
N VAL A 93 14.44 1.43 -2.14
CA VAL A 93 13.32 1.72 -1.23
C VAL A 93 12.56 0.42 -0.95
N LEU A 94 12.43 0.03 0.32
CA LEU A 94 11.67 -1.15 0.71
C LEU A 94 10.25 -0.77 1.13
N VAL A 95 9.25 -1.48 0.62
CA VAL A 95 7.85 -1.36 1.04
C VAL A 95 7.36 -2.72 1.52
N THR A 96 6.85 -2.81 2.75
CA THR A 96 6.23 -4.04 3.27
C THR A 96 4.76 -3.84 3.62
N HIS A 97 3.91 -4.71 3.08
CA HIS A 97 2.47 -4.71 3.29
C HIS A 97 1.86 -6.10 3.04
N ASN A 98 0.54 -6.17 2.92
CA ASN A 98 -0.24 -7.34 2.46
C ASN A 98 -0.18 -8.53 3.43
N SER A 99 -0.18 -8.24 4.72
CA SER A 99 -0.32 -9.19 5.82
C SER A 99 -0.64 -8.38 7.09
N ASP A 100 -1.15 -9.04 8.13
CA ASP A 100 -1.32 -8.46 9.46
C ASP A 100 0.00 -8.44 10.26
N ALA A 101 1.02 -9.17 9.80
CA ALA A 101 2.33 -9.21 10.43
C ALA A 101 3.00 -7.83 10.47
N SER A 102 3.77 -7.61 11.53
CA SER A 102 4.53 -6.39 11.71
C SER A 102 5.89 -6.45 11.00
N ALA A 103 6.37 -5.29 10.56
CA ALA A 103 7.73 -5.11 10.05
C ALA A 103 8.42 -3.96 10.81
N PRO A 104 9.74 -3.97 11.06
CA PRO A 104 10.70 -5.00 10.68
C PRO A 104 10.69 -6.24 11.58
N ALA A 105 10.03 -6.20 12.76
CA ALA A 105 10.02 -7.28 13.74
C ALA A 105 11.44 -7.83 14.02
N ILE A 106 11.66 -9.13 13.85
CA ILE A 106 12.98 -9.77 14.03
C ILE A 106 14.05 -9.32 13.01
N TYR A 107 13.66 -8.61 11.95
CA TYR A 107 14.54 -8.10 10.88
C TYR A 107 15.03 -6.67 11.14
N GLU A 108 14.88 -6.15 12.37
CA GLU A 108 15.24 -4.76 12.69
C GLU A 108 16.68 -4.40 12.34
N SER A 109 17.62 -5.35 12.45
CA SER A 109 19.03 -5.16 12.09
C SER A 109 19.23 -4.72 10.62
N TYR A 110 18.32 -5.08 9.71
CA TYR A 110 18.38 -4.65 8.31
C TYR A 110 18.15 -3.15 8.12
N LEU A 111 17.56 -2.44 9.10
CA LEU A 111 17.48 -0.98 9.06
C LEU A 111 18.86 -0.31 9.02
N LEU A 112 19.89 -0.97 9.54
CA LEU A 112 21.27 -0.48 9.50
C LEU A 112 21.96 -0.76 8.15
N ASN A 113 21.37 -1.62 7.31
CA ASN A 113 21.98 -2.01 6.05
C ASN A 113 21.99 -0.81 5.07
N PRO A 114 23.12 -0.51 4.40
CA PRO A 114 23.21 0.60 3.47
C PRO A 114 22.37 0.41 2.21
N LYS A 115 22.01 -0.84 1.85
CA LYS A 115 21.13 -1.11 0.71
C LYS A 115 19.70 -0.63 0.93
N ILE A 116 19.23 -0.50 2.17
CA ILE A 116 17.89 0.03 2.45
C ILE A 116 18.02 1.53 2.66
N LEU A 117 17.55 2.31 1.68
CA LEU A 117 17.50 3.77 1.77
C LEU A 117 16.44 4.21 2.79
N ILE A 118 15.25 3.63 2.66
CA ILE A 118 14.10 3.81 3.55
C ILE A 118 13.21 2.58 3.44
N TRP A 119 12.56 2.24 4.54
CA TRP A 119 11.61 1.14 4.67
C TRP A 119 10.25 1.71 5.06
N TYR A 120 9.29 1.62 4.14
CA TYR A 120 7.88 1.90 4.41
C TYR A 120 7.15 0.63 4.86
N ALA A 121 6.60 0.63 6.06
CA ALA A 121 5.96 -0.57 6.63
C ALA A 121 4.53 -0.29 7.10
N SER A 122 3.59 -1.18 6.72
CA SER A 122 2.35 -1.33 7.49
C SER A 122 2.65 -2.04 8.81
N ASN A 123 1.91 -1.71 9.86
CA ASN A 123 2.12 -2.26 11.21
C ASN A 123 3.60 -2.22 11.66
N PRO A 124 4.22 -1.03 11.76
CA PRO A 124 5.60 -0.96 12.20
C PRO A 124 5.76 -1.48 13.63
N SER A 125 6.66 -2.44 13.86
CA SER A 125 6.90 -3.03 15.19
C SER A 125 7.75 -2.16 16.13
N VAL A 126 8.44 -1.16 15.57
CA VAL A 126 9.31 -0.25 16.32
C VAL A 126 9.03 1.19 15.95
N ARG A 127 9.27 2.11 16.89
CA ARG A 127 9.10 3.55 16.71
C ARG A 127 10.46 4.25 16.60
N ASN A 128 10.47 5.45 16.02
CA ASN A 128 11.61 6.38 16.04
C ASN A 128 12.92 5.84 15.43
N ARG A 129 12.82 5.13 14.29
CA ARG A 129 13.99 4.72 13.50
C ARG A 129 14.07 5.57 12.24
N ALA A 130 15.23 6.18 11.98
CA ALA A 130 15.42 7.15 10.89
C ALA A 130 15.06 6.61 9.50
N LYS A 131 15.25 5.30 9.27
CA LYS A 131 14.97 4.63 8.00
C LYS A 131 13.64 3.88 7.97
N LEU A 132 12.81 3.93 9.02
CA LEU A 132 11.50 3.27 9.05
C LEU A 132 10.39 4.31 9.05
N SER A 133 9.50 4.24 8.07
CA SER A 133 8.33 5.12 7.97
C SER A 133 7.03 4.30 7.97
N PRO A 134 6.06 4.61 8.83
CA PRO A 134 4.75 3.97 8.79
C PRO A 134 4.02 4.32 7.49
N ILE A 135 3.31 3.35 6.93
CA ILE A 135 2.29 3.57 5.89
C ILE A 135 0.94 3.01 6.34
N PRO A 136 -0.19 3.58 5.88
CA PRO A 136 -1.51 3.11 6.28
C PRO A 136 -1.79 1.70 5.73
N ILE A 137 -2.49 0.88 6.52
CA ILE A 137 -2.98 -0.43 6.07
C ILE A 137 -4.01 -0.32 4.92
N GLY A 138 -4.72 0.82 4.85
CA GLY A 138 -5.67 1.11 3.78
C GLY A 138 -6.92 0.22 3.79
N LEU A 139 -7.57 0.14 2.63
CA LEU A 139 -8.66 -0.81 2.37
C LEU A 139 -8.11 -2.21 2.14
N ALA A 140 -8.94 -3.22 2.40
CA ALA A 140 -8.64 -4.57 1.94
C ALA A 140 -8.45 -4.61 0.42
N ASN A 141 -7.58 -5.50 -0.04
CA ASN A 141 -7.30 -5.67 -1.47
C ASN A 141 -8.56 -6.07 -2.23
N ALA A 142 -8.71 -5.57 -3.46
CA ALA A 142 -9.93 -5.71 -4.25
C ALA A 142 -10.28 -7.16 -4.64
N TYR A 143 -9.32 -8.09 -4.56
CA TYR A 143 -9.57 -9.51 -4.80
C TYR A 143 -10.32 -10.19 -3.66
N TRP A 144 -10.35 -9.59 -2.47
CA TRP A 144 -11.18 -10.08 -1.37
C TRP A 144 -12.62 -9.58 -1.49
N PRO A 145 -13.63 -10.41 -1.13
CA PRO A 145 -15.04 -9.97 -1.13
C PRO A 145 -15.30 -8.70 -0.31
N HIS A 146 -14.54 -8.51 0.78
CA HIS A 146 -14.64 -7.34 1.66
C HIS A 146 -13.79 -6.14 1.20
N GLY A 147 -12.97 -6.29 0.16
CA GLY A 147 -12.26 -5.20 -0.53
C GLY A 147 -13.05 -4.57 -1.68
N ASN A 148 -14.36 -4.83 -1.77
CA ASN A 148 -15.18 -4.40 -2.90
C ASN A 148 -15.36 -2.87 -2.97
N LEU A 149 -14.66 -2.24 -3.91
CA LEU A 149 -14.67 -0.78 -4.10
C LEU A 149 -16.03 -0.20 -4.51
N ARG A 150 -16.87 -0.97 -5.21
CA ARG A 150 -18.22 -0.52 -5.58
C ARG A 150 -19.09 -0.39 -4.34
N LYS A 151 -19.10 -1.41 -3.47
CA LYS A 151 -19.82 -1.39 -2.19
C LYS A 151 -19.29 -0.28 -1.28
N PHE A 152 -17.96 -0.16 -1.18
CA PHE A 152 -17.32 0.90 -0.40
C PHE A 152 -17.73 2.30 -0.88
N THR A 153 -17.60 2.56 -2.19
CA THR A 153 -17.93 3.87 -2.78
C THR A 153 -19.42 4.18 -2.68
N PHE A 154 -20.29 3.17 -2.86
CA PHE A 154 -21.72 3.31 -2.66
C PHE A 154 -22.03 3.72 -1.21
N ALA A 155 -21.45 3.05 -0.22
CA ALA A 155 -21.66 3.39 1.18
C ALA A 155 -21.11 4.77 1.53
N LEU A 156 -19.93 5.12 1.01
CA LEU A 156 -19.31 6.44 1.19
C LEU A 156 -20.20 7.57 0.65
N ARG A 157 -20.92 7.35 -0.45
CA ARG A 157 -21.81 8.34 -1.07
C ARG A 157 -23.18 8.42 -0.38
N ASN A 158 -23.77 7.27 -0.03
CA ASN A 158 -25.17 7.21 0.38
C ASN A 158 -25.38 7.11 1.90
N HIS A 159 -24.36 6.73 2.67
CA HIS A 159 -24.50 6.49 4.12
C HIS A 159 -23.56 7.36 4.98
N ARG A 160 -22.66 8.12 4.35
CA ARG A 160 -21.74 8.99 5.08
C ARG A 160 -22.50 10.20 5.62
N LYS A 161 -22.62 10.27 6.96
CA LYS A 161 -23.04 11.51 7.62
C LYS A 161 -22.05 12.65 7.32
N PRO A 162 -22.53 13.86 6.97
CA PRO A 162 -21.71 15.06 6.88
C PRO A 162 -20.88 15.24 8.15
N TRP A 163 -19.65 15.76 8.02
CA TRP A 163 -18.73 15.91 9.15
C TRP A 163 -19.37 16.69 10.31
N SER A 164 -20.06 17.80 10.01
CA SER A 164 -20.76 18.65 10.99
C SER A 164 -21.91 17.95 11.72
N GLN A 165 -22.40 16.82 11.22
CA GLN A 165 -23.50 16.06 11.81
C GLN A 165 -23.01 14.81 12.58
N ARG A 166 -21.70 14.58 12.65
CA ARG A 166 -21.12 13.47 13.41
C ARG A 166 -20.97 13.88 14.86
N THR A 167 -21.73 13.23 15.75
CA THR A 167 -21.59 13.39 17.20
C THR A 167 -20.51 12.48 17.78
N ASN A 168 -20.31 11.32 17.17
CA ASN A 168 -19.22 10.40 17.50
C ASN A 168 -18.06 10.63 16.54
N LEU A 169 -17.00 11.29 17.01
CA LEU A 169 -15.81 11.62 16.20
C LEU A 169 -14.80 10.48 16.15
N LEU A 170 -14.73 9.68 17.21
CA LEU A 170 -13.86 8.52 17.32
C LEU A 170 -14.58 7.47 18.18
N TYR A 171 -14.66 6.24 17.66
CA TYR A 171 -15.10 5.09 18.43
C TYR A 171 -13.89 4.19 18.64
N VAL A 172 -13.55 3.95 19.90
CA VAL A 172 -12.45 3.09 20.30
C VAL A 172 -13.02 2.03 21.22
N ASN A 173 -12.85 0.77 20.86
CA ASN A 173 -13.23 -0.35 21.71
C ASN A 173 -11.95 -1.15 22.00
N PHE A 174 -11.27 -0.80 23.10
CA PHE A 174 -10.19 -1.60 23.64
C PHE A 174 -10.68 -2.27 24.92
N GLU A 175 -10.44 -3.57 25.01
CA GLU A 175 -10.40 -4.24 26.30
C GLU A 175 -9.06 -3.86 26.93
N VAL A 176 -9.10 -3.01 27.95
CA VAL A 176 -7.91 -2.64 28.71
C VAL A 176 -7.72 -3.74 29.75
N ALA A 177 -6.78 -4.65 29.47
CA ALA A 177 -6.29 -5.63 30.44
C ALA A 177 -5.26 -5.00 31.39
#